data_AF-A0A420DP52-F1
#
_entry.id   AF-A0A420DP52-F1
#
_cell.length_a   1.000
_cell.length_b   1.000
_cell.length_c   1.000
_cell.angle_alpha   90.00
_cell.angle_beta   90.00
_cell.angle_gamma   90.00
#
_symmetry.space_group_name_H-M   'P 1'
#
loop_
_entity.id
_entity.type
_entity.pdbx_description
1 polymer ?
#
loop_
_entity_poly.entity_id
_entity_poly.type
_entity_poly.pdbx_seq_one_letter_code
_entity_poly.pdbx_strand_id
1 'polypeptide(L)'
;MGCTTSVNAQTSAEKENAASTDMEHGARNTETHQKSLGTGKPKPRRNAMSLYAKDRHKRAAKALGFVLTLGTSEAWSGLIIVLLARLKPEERAKLAYASLMTLEDDQAYQIANAALYGVYKGELVR
;
A
#
# COMPACT_ATOMS: atom_id res chain seq x y z
N MET A 1 -24.14 20.29 60.11
CA MET A 1 -24.34 18.82 60.11
C MET A 1 -23.87 18.33 58.73
N GLY A 2 -22.63 17.92 58.47
CA GLY A 2 -21.63 17.28 59.31
C GLY A 2 -21.81 15.77 59.25
N CYS A 3 -21.23 15.09 58.24
CA CYS A 3 -20.65 13.75 58.41
C CYS A 3 -19.80 13.37 57.20
N THR A 4 -18.58 12.96 57.48
CA THR A 4 -17.48 12.57 56.60
C THR A 4 -17.23 11.07 56.72
N THR A 5 -16.51 10.51 55.73
CA THR A 5 -15.63 9.32 55.83
C THR A 5 -16.29 7.94 56.06
N SER A 6 -16.01 6.94 55.21
CA SER A 6 -14.82 6.08 55.34
C SER A 6 -14.90 4.78 54.50
N VAL A 7 -13.70 4.28 54.24
CA VAL A 7 -13.19 3.08 53.55
C VAL A 7 -13.68 1.73 54.08
N ASN A 8 -13.65 0.70 53.22
CA ASN A 8 -13.14 -0.68 53.45
C ASN A 8 -13.48 -1.58 52.25
N ALA A 9 -12.91 -2.76 51.98
CA ALA A 9 -11.65 -3.47 52.21
C ALA A 9 -11.91 -4.90 51.64
N GLN A 10 -10.86 -5.57 51.15
CA GLN A 10 -10.90 -6.86 50.42
C GLN A 10 -11.51 -8.06 51.17
N THR A 11 -12.03 -9.02 50.39
CA THR A 11 -12.04 -10.48 50.67
C THR A 11 -12.07 -11.19 49.28
N SER A 12 -11.08 -11.96 48.84
CA SER A 12 -10.53 -13.27 49.27
C SER A 12 -11.20 -14.49 48.62
N ALA A 13 -10.34 -15.42 48.18
CA ALA A 13 -10.53 -16.86 48.00
C ALA A 13 -11.00 -17.40 46.62
N GLU A 14 -10.00 -17.53 45.74
CA GLU A 14 -9.59 -18.74 45.01
C GLU A 14 -10.32 -20.06 45.33
N LYS A 15 -10.83 -20.72 44.29
CA LYS A 15 -11.30 -22.11 44.28
C LYS A 15 -10.45 -22.92 43.31
N GLU A 16 -9.85 -24.01 43.83
CA GLU A 16 -9.91 -25.39 43.32
C GLU A 16 -9.59 -25.65 41.82
N ASN A 17 -8.78 -26.63 41.37
CA ASN A 17 -8.35 -27.90 41.95
C ASN A 17 -7.25 -28.58 41.07
N ALA A 18 -6.39 -29.35 41.74
CA ALA A 18 -5.73 -30.63 41.40
C ALA A 18 -5.30 -31.01 39.95
N ALA A 19 -3.98 -31.23 39.82
CA ALA A 19 -3.22 -32.31 39.18
C ALA A 19 -3.83 -33.25 38.10
N SER A 20 -3.09 -33.48 37.02
CA SER A 20 -2.51 -34.81 36.71
C SER A 20 -1.37 -34.71 35.71
N THR A 21 -0.20 -35.17 36.15
CA THR A 21 0.96 -35.52 35.34
C THR A 21 0.74 -36.84 34.61
N ASP A 22 1.49 -36.99 33.52
CA ASP A 22 2.02 -38.20 32.88
C ASP A 22 1.08 -39.36 32.54
N MET A 23 1.05 -39.70 31.24
CA MET A 23 1.20 -41.08 30.77
C MET A 23 1.78 -41.08 29.34
N GLU A 24 3.06 -41.42 29.28
CA GLU A 24 3.81 -41.82 28.10
C GLU A 24 3.30 -43.20 27.62
N HIS A 25 3.07 -43.38 26.32
CA HIS A 25 2.97 -44.70 25.67
C HIS A 25 3.66 -44.64 24.30
N GLY A 26 4.84 -45.24 24.19
CA GLY A 26 5.52 -45.46 22.92
C GLY A 26 5.16 -46.81 22.31
N ALA A 27 4.95 -46.86 20.98
CA ALA A 27 5.35 -47.95 20.09
C ALA A 27 5.09 -47.63 18.60
N ARG A 28 6.20 -47.49 17.86
CA ARG A 28 6.50 -48.06 16.52
C ARG A 28 5.52 -47.95 15.32
N ASN A 29 5.91 -47.06 14.41
CA ASN A 29 5.99 -47.15 12.93
C ASN A 29 5.08 -48.10 12.13
N THR A 30 4.27 -47.49 11.26
CA THR A 30 4.02 -47.97 9.89
C THR A 30 4.22 -46.81 8.93
N GLU A 31 5.24 -46.89 8.08
CA GLU A 31 5.35 -46.06 6.89
C GLU A 31 4.15 -46.33 5.99
N THR A 32 3.25 -45.36 5.89
CA THR A 32 2.28 -45.33 4.80
C THR A 32 2.50 -44.03 4.04
N HIS A 33 3.11 -44.19 2.88
CA HIS A 33 3.20 -43.24 1.78
C HIS A 33 1.95 -42.35 1.67
N GLN A 34 2.09 -41.08 2.02
CA GLN A 34 1.46 -40.00 1.27
C GLN A 34 2.51 -38.96 0.94
N LYS A 35 3.31 -39.27 -0.08
CA LYS A 35 3.91 -38.23 -0.90
C LYS A 35 2.72 -37.50 -1.53
N SER A 36 2.20 -36.49 -0.84
CA SER A 36 1.24 -35.59 -1.46
C SER A 36 1.99 -35.00 -2.66
N LEU A 37 1.49 -35.31 -3.85
CA LEU A 37 1.86 -34.61 -5.05
C LEU A 37 1.30 -33.20 -4.86
N GLY A 38 2.03 -32.40 -4.07
CA GLY A 38 1.85 -30.97 -4.05
C GLY A 38 2.03 -30.54 -5.48
N THR A 39 0.93 -30.23 -6.16
CA THR A 39 0.92 -29.43 -7.36
C THR A 39 1.53 -28.10 -6.95
N GLY A 40 2.86 -28.05 -6.96
CA GLY A 40 3.65 -26.90 -6.59
C GLY A 40 3.39 -25.86 -7.64
N LYS A 41 2.34 -25.05 -7.45
CA LYS A 41 2.14 -23.84 -8.23
C LYS A 41 3.46 -23.07 -8.10
N PRO A 42 4.17 -22.78 -9.21
CA PRO A 42 5.44 -22.10 -9.14
C PRO A 42 5.22 -20.79 -8.35
N LYS A 43 5.99 -20.61 -7.28
CA LYS A 43 5.88 -19.41 -6.43
C LYS A 43 6.02 -18.19 -7.35
N PRO A 44 5.04 -17.26 -7.37
CA PRO A 44 5.08 -16.14 -8.29
C PRO A 44 6.36 -15.35 -8.08
N ARG A 45 7.09 -15.08 -9.16
CA ARG A 45 8.30 -14.24 -9.13
C ARG A 45 7.87 -12.87 -8.64
N ARG A 46 8.31 -12.48 -7.44
CA ARG A 46 8.00 -11.18 -6.87
C ARG A 46 8.80 -10.12 -7.65
N ASN A 47 8.10 -9.16 -8.27
CA ASN A 47 8.75 -8.05 -8.96
C ASN A 47 9.20 -6.95 -7.98
N ALA A 48 10.04 -6.03 -8.43
CA ALA A 48 10.56 -4.93 -7.61
C ALA A 48 9.42 -4.09 -6.98
N MET A 49 8.32 -3.89 -7.70
CA MET A 49 7.13 -3.20 -7.19
C MET A 49 6.48 -3.95 -6.02
N SER A 50 6.37 -5.27 -6.09
CA SER A 50 5.82 -6.10 -5.02
C SER A 50 6.72 -6.10 -3.78
N LEU A 51 8.04 -6.09 -3.97
CA LEU A 51 9.04 -6.22 -2.90
C LEU A 51 9.33 -4.90 -2.20
N TYR A 52 9.45 -3.80 -2.95
CA TYR A 52 10.04 -2.55 -2.45
C TYR A 52 9.09 -1.35 -2.51
N ALA A 53 8.05 -1.39 -3.35
CA ALA A 53 7.19 -0.23 -3.48
C ALA A 53 6.28 -0.04 -2.27
N LYS A 54 6.22 1.21 -1.81
CA LYS A 54 5.31 1.62 -0.74
C LYS A 54 3.88 1.62 -1.27
N ASP A 55 2.90 1.47 -0.38
CA ASP A 55 1.48 1.45 -0.79
C ASP A 55 1.09 2.69 -1.62
N ARG A 56 1.60 3.87 -1.24
CA ARG A 56 1.39 5.12 -1.98
C ARG A 56 1.89 5.04 -3.44
N HIS A 57 3.02 4.38 -3.68
CA HIS A 57 3.60 4.22 -5.02
C HIS A 57 2.78 3.25 -5.85
N LYS A 58 2.33 2.13 -5.24
CA LYS A 58 1.44 1.15 -5.89
C LYS A 58 0.13 1.80 -6.31
N ARG A 59 -0.48 2.61 -5.44
CA ARG A 59 -1.73 3.34 -5.75
C ARG A 59 -1.54 4.37 -6.85
N ALA A 60 -0.47 5.15 -6.82
CA ALA A 60 -0.16 6.12 -7.88
C ALA A 60 0.03 5.43 -9.23
N ALA A 61 0.80 4.34 -9.29
CA ALA A 61 0.99 3.57 -10.52
C ALA A 61 -0.32 2.94 -11.02
N LYS A 62 -1.17 2.43 -10.13
CA LYS A 62 -2.48 1.87 -10.50
C LYS A 62 -3.41 2.95 -11.07
N ALA A 63 -3.44 4.14 -10.46
CA ALA A 63 -4.22 5.26 -10.96
C ALA A 63 -3.75 5.70 -12.34
N LEU A 64 -2.43 5.80 -12.56
CA LEU A 64 -1.87 6.08 -13.88
C LEU A 64 -2.32 5.03 -14.92
N GLY A 65 -2.30 3.74 -14.56
CA GLY A 65 -2.80 2.68 -15.44
C GLY A 65 -4.28 2.85 -15.81
N PHE A 66 -5.14 3.23 -14.86
CA PHE A 66 -6.55 3.50 -15.15
C PHE A 66 -6.74 4.69 -16.08
N VAL A 67 -6.01 5.78 -15.84
CA VAL A 67 -6.10 7.00 -16.65
C VAL A 67 -5.66 6.73 -18.08
N LEU A 68 -4.57 5.97 -18.26
CA LEU A 68 -4.11 5.51 -19.57
C LEU A 68 -5.13 4.59 -20.26
N THR A 69 -5.88 3.78 -19.50
CA THR A 69 -6.90 2.89 -20.04
C THR A 69 -8.15 3.66 -20.48
N LEU A 70 -8.53 4.70 -19.75
CA LEU A 70 -9.70 5.51 -20.07
C LEU A 70 -9.41 6.52 -21.21
N GLY A 71 -8.22 7.10 -21.24
CA GLY A 71 -7.80 8.03 -22.29
C GLY A 71 -8.56 9.36 -22.34
N THR A 72 -9.39 9.66 -21.34
CA THR A 72 -10.20 10.90 -21.31
C THR A 72 -9.47 12.04 -20.61
N SER A 73 -9.71 13.28 -21.04
CA SER A 73 -9.11 14.49 -20.43
C SER A 73 -9.47 14.62 -18.94
N GLU A 74 -10.72 14.30 -18.56
CA GLU A 74 -11.15 14.32 -17.15
C GLU A 74 -10.39 13.32 -16.28
N ALA A 75 -10.07 12.13 -16.81
CA ALA A 75 -9.28 11.15 -16.08
C ALA A 75 -7.86 11.67 -15.80
N TRP A 76 -7.25 12.37 -16.76
CA TRP A 76 -5.95 13.02 -16.58
C TRP A 76 -6.01 14.14 -15.53
N SER A 77 -7.07 14.95 -15.51
CA SER A 77 -7.28 15.96 -14.48
C SER A 77 -7.44 15.33 -13.08
N GLY A 78 -8.19 14.24 -12.97
CA GLY A 78 -8.33 13.47 -11.72
C GLY A 78 -7.01 12.86 -11.23
N LEU A 79 -6.10 12.49 -12.14
CA LEU A 79 -4.77 11.98 -11.81
C LEU A 79 -3.97 12.96 -10.96
N ILE A 80 -4.08 14.26 -11.23
CA ILE A 80 -3.35 15.32 -10.52
C ILE A 80 -3.61 15.23 -9.01
N ILE A 81 -4.86 15.02 -8.61
CA ILE A 81 -5.26 14.89 -7.20
C ILE A 81 -4.60 13.66 -6.57
N VAL A 82 -4.57 12.54 -7.28
CA VAL A 82 -3.95 11.29 -6.79
C VAL A 82 -2.43 11.47 -6.65
N LEU A 83 -1.76 12.10 -7.61
CA LEU A 83 -0.33 12.37 -7.55
C LEU A 83 0.01 13.31 -6.39
N LEU A 84 -0.79 14.37 -6.16
CA LEU A 84 -0.62 15.28 -5.02
C LEU A 84 -0.75 14.55 -3.68
N ALA A 85 -1.73 13.66 -3.54
CA ALA A 85 -1.98 12.94 -2.30
C ALA A 85 -1.00 11.80 -2.01
N ARG A 86 -0.36 11.22 -3.04
CA ARG A 86 0.41 9.97 -2.90
C ARG A 86 1.89 10.08 -3.20
N LEU A 87 2.32 11.06 -4.01
CA LEU A 87 3.73 11.28 -4.31
C LEU A 87 4.26 12.48 -3.55
N LYS A 88 5.54 12.41 -3.17
CA LYS A 88 6.26 13.56 -2.61
C LYS A 88 6.48 14.63 -3.69
N PRO A 89 6.66 15.91 -3.31
CA PRO A 89 7.00 16.98 -4.26
C PRO A 89 8.19 16.62 -5.17
N GLU A 90 9.26 16.08 -4.60
CA GLU A 90 10.45 15.63 -5.36
C GLU A 90 10.13 14.51 -6.36
N GLU A 91 9.29 13.54 -5.97
CA GLU A 91 8.89 12.42 -6.84
C GLU A 91 8.05 12.95 -8.02
N ARG A 92 7.17 13.92 -7.79
CA ARG A 92 6.39 14.58 -8.85
C ARG A 92 7.24 15.42 -9.78
N ALA A 93 8.21 16.17 -9.25
CA ALA A 93 9.13 16.96 -10.06
C ALA A 93 9.96 16.08 -10.99
N LYS A 94 10.48 14.96 -10.49
CA LYS A 94 11.19 13.97 -11.30
C LYS A 94 10.30 13.33 -12.36
N LEU A 95 9.05 13.02 -12.02
CA LEU A 95 8.08 12.50 -12.98
C LEU A 95 7.79 13.51 -14.09
N ALA A 96 7.53 14.77 -13.74
CA ALA A 96 7.27 15.84 -14.72
C ALA A 96 8.49 16.04 -15.64
N TYR A 97 9.69 16.09 -15.08
CA TYR A 97 10.93 16.16 -15.85
C TYR A 97 11.08 14.97 -16.80
N ALA A 98 10.92 13.74 -16.30
CA ALA A 98 11.01 12.54 -17.12
C ALA A 98 9.98 12.55 -18.25
N SER A 99 8.74 12.98 -17.99
CA SER A 99 7.72 13.11 -19.03
C SER A 99 8.13 14.13 -20.10
N LEU A 100 8.63 15.30 -19.72
CA LEU A 100 9.09 16.31 -20.68
C LEU A 100 10.26 15.84 -21.54
N MET A 101 11.20 15.07 -20.97
CA MET A 101 12.34 14.51 -21.71
C MET A 101 11.93 13.43 -22.74
N THR A 102 10.67 12.99 -22.76
CA THR A 102 10.17 12.05 -23.78
C THR A 102 9.50 12.73 -24.97
N LEU A 103 9.36 14.06 -24.93
CA LEU A 103 8.74 14.86 -26.00
C LEU A 103 9.82 15.48 -26.90
N GLU A 104 9.41 15.90 -28.10
CA GLU A 104 10.23 16.79 -28.93
C GLU A 104 10.37 18.16 -28.28
N ASP A 105 11.50 18.85 -28.51
CA ASP A 105 11.86 20.11 -27.85
C ASP A 105 10.74 21.16 -27.93
N ASP A 106 10.13 21.34 -29.11
CA ASP A 106 9.03 22.30 -29.32
C ASP A 106 7.78 21.93 -28.51
N GLN A 107 7.45 20.64 -28.46
CA GLN A 107 6.31 20.14 -27.68
C GLN A 107 6.58 20.26 -26.18
N ALA A 108 7.77 19.90 -25.73
CA ALA A 108 8.19 20.03 -24.34
C ALA A 108 8.11 21.49 -23.88
N TYR A 109 8.59 22.44 -24.71
CA TYR A 109 8.51 23.87 -24.42
C TYR A 109 7.07 24.38 -24.34
N GLN A 110 6.22 23.99 -25.30
CA GLN A 110 4.81 24.38 -25.30
C GLN A 110 4.06 23.84 -24.07
N ILE A 111 4.28 22.57 -23.71
CA ILE A 111 3.64 21.94 -22.54
C ILE A 111 4.15 22.54 -21.23
N ALA A 112 5.44 22.84 -21.14
CA ALA A 112 6.01 23.53 -19.97
C ALA A 112 5.38 24.93 -19.79
N ASN A 113 5.26 25.70 -20.86
CA ASN A 113 4.63 27.03 -20.80
C ASN A 113 3.14 26.95 -20.44
N ALA A 114 2.43 25.96 -20.97
CA ALA A 114 1.03 25.74 -20.63
C ALA A 114 0.87 25.40 -19.15
N ALA A 115 1.73 24.54 -18.60
CA ALA A 115 1.70 24.16 -17.20
C ALA A 115 2.08 25.32 -16.24
N LEU A 116 3.08 26.13 -16.61
CA LEU A 116 3.60 27.21 -15.76
C LEU A 116 2.74 28.48 -15.84
N TYR A 117 2.41 28.91 -17.06
CA TYR A 117 1.82 30.22 -17.33
C TYR A 117 0.37 30.12 -17.82
N GLY A 118 -0.12 28.91 -18.11
CA GLY A 118 -1.40 28.77 -18.79
C GLY A 118 -1.35 29.19 -20.26
N VAL A 119 -0.15 29.28 -20.86
CA VAL A 119 0.01 29.71 -22.26
C VAL A 119 0.33 28.50 -23.14
N TYR A 120 -0.53 28.20 -24.11
CA TYR A 120 -0.32 27.14 -25.10
C TYR A 120 -0.34 27.74 -26.50
N LYS A 121 0.71 27.49 -27.31
CA LYS A 121 0.88 28.09 -28.65
C LYS A 121 0.75 29.63 -28.70
N GLY A 122 1.04 30.31 -27.58
CA GLY A 122 0.91 31.77 -27.48
C GLY A 122 -0.47 32.28 -27.07
N GLU A 123 -1.43 31.37 -26.82
CA GLU A 123 -2.78 31.69 -26.36
C GLU A 123 -2.96 31.32 -24.87
N LEU A 124 -3.76 32.08 -24.13
CA LEU A 124 -4.11 31.79 -22.74
C LEU A 124 -5.19 30.70 -22.68
N VAL A 125 -4.92 29.61 -21.96
CA VAL A 125 -5.75 28.40 -21.86
C VAL A 125 -6.24 28.14 -20.44
N ARG A 126 -5.86 28.97 -19.47
CA ARG A 126 -6.07 28.72 -18.03
C ARG A 126 -7.27 29.45 -17.43
#